data_AF-A0A1I4RGP1-F1
#
_entry.id   AF-A0A1I4RGP1-F1
#
_cell.length_a   1.000
_cell.length_b   1.000
_cell.length_c   1.000
_cell.angle_alpha   90.00
_cell.angle_beta   90.00
_cell.angle_gamma   90.00
#
_symmetry.space_group_name_H-M   'P 1'
#
loop_
_entity.id
_entity.type
_entity.pdbx_description
1 polymer ?
#
loop_
_entity_poly.entity_id
_entity_poly.type
_entity_poly.pdbx_seq_one_letter_code
_entity_poly.pdbx_strand_id
1 'polypeptide(L)'
;MDIRSEFGQRIRELRARSGMSQELLSYRAGLDRTYISGVERGERNISIVNIEKIADALQVSMAYMFTAERFSTTPAYHQKDFTVPFVERFKYQIDSDKKILAFQVHGLLTSENVDYMSKTLIGICNAFGKGELNILVDHRDMKDSQGEVVVYSPEVADRAILFQQELLKYSKRVVALCNSEFMVQNLNHVATHSGIINKATHIFGQDKEMVGKAYDMLDINGNDLIKLKT
;
A
#
# COMPACT_ATOMS: atom_id res chain seq x y z
N MET A 1 -6.40 16.44 -11.43
CA MET A 1 -5.13 16.07 -12.08
C MET A 1 -5.48 15.64 -13.50
N ASP A 2 -5.02 16.35 -14.54
CA ASP A 2 -5.25 15.91 -15.94
C ASP A 2 -4.13 14.94 -16.32
N ILE A 3 -4.49 13.66 -16.52
CA ILE A 3 -3.55 12.59 -16.83
C ILE A 3 -2.69 12.90 -18.07
N ARG A 4 -3.20 13.67 -19.04
CA ARG A 4 -2.46 14.06 -20.24
C ARG A 4 -1.34 15.03 -19.90
N SER A 5 -1.59 15.97 -18.99
CA SER A 5 -0.58 16.92 -18.52
C SER A 5 0.50 16.22 -17.71
N GLU A 6 0.12 15.29 -16.84
CA GLU A 6 1.07 14.50 -16.05
C GLU A 6 1.96 13.62 -16.94
N PHE A 7 1.35 12.95 -17.92
CA PHE A 7 2.08 12.12 -18.87
C PHE A 7 2.97 12.94 -19.81
N GLY A 8 2.46 14.08 -20.28
CA GLY A 8 3.24 15.05 -21.04
C GLY A 8 4.45 15.59 -20.27
N GLN A 9 4.27 15.89 -18.98
CA GLN A 9 5.37 16.34 -18.11
C GLN A 9 6.41 15.24 -17.92
N ARG A 10 6.00 13.99 -17.73
CA ARG A 10 6.91 12.84 -17.64
C ARG A 10 7.74 12.66 -18.91
N ILE A 11 7.13 12.78 -20.09
CA ILE A 11 7.86 12.73 -21.37
C ILE A 11 8.88 13.87 -21.45
N ARG A 12 8.48 15.09 -21.08
CA ARG A 12 9.36 16.27 -21.08
C ARG A 12 10.56 16.10 -20.15
N GLU A 13 10.34 15.56 -18.95
CA GLU A 13 11.39 15.28 -17.98
C GLU A 13 12.41 14.27 -18.54
N LEU A 14 11.94 13.14 -19.08
CA LEU A 14 12.80 12.11 -19.66
C LEU A 14 13.59 12.64 -20.86
N ARG A 15 12.93 13.41 -21.74
CA ARG A 15 13.56 14.05 -22.89
C ARG A 15 14.68 15.00 -22.46
N ALA A 16 14.40 15.90 -21.50
CA ALA A 16 15.37 16.86 -21.01
C ALA A 16 16.57 16.18 -20.34
N ARG A 17 16.34 15.14 -19.52
CA ARG A 17 17.40 14.34 -18.87
C ARG A 17 18.25 13.57 -19.87
N SER A 18 17.67 13.20 -21.01
CA SER A 18 18.38 12.53 -22.11
C SER A 18 19.08 13.52 -23.06
N GLY A 19 19.11 14.82 -22.72
CA GLY A 19 19.77 15.85 -23.52
C GLY A 19 19.11 16.12 -24.88
N MET A 20 17.85 15.71 -25.07
CA MET A 20 17.18 15.82 -26.36
C MET A 20 16.34 17.11 -26.48
N SER A 21 16.40 17.75 -27.64
CA SER A 21 15.41 18.77 -28.03
C SER A 21 14.09 18.10 -28.45
N GLN A 22 12.99 18.86 -28.49
CA GLN A 22 11.71 18.35 -29.02
C GLN A 22 11.85 17.88 -30.48
N GLU A 23 12.68 18.56 -31.27
CA GLU A 23 13.00 18.21 -32.66
C GLU A 23 13.78 16.91 -32.76
N LEU A 24 14.76 16.69 -31.88
CA LEU A 24 15.52 15.44 -31.86
C LEU A 24 14.65 14.25 -31.44
N LEU A 25 13.78 14.44 -30.44
CA LEU A 25 12.82 13.42 -30.04
C LEU A 25 11.82 13.11 -31.17
N SER A 26 11.31 14.14 -31.84
CA SER A 26 10.34 13.98 -32.93
C SER A 26 10.94 13.20 -34.10
N TYR A 27 12.19 13.53 -34.47
CA TYR A 27 12.93 12.82 -35.50
C TYR A 27 13.13 11.34 -35.14
N ARG A 28 13.61 11.05 -33.92
CA ARG A 28 13.86 9.67 -33.46
C ARG A 28 12.60 8.84 -33.34
N ALA A 29 11.50 9.44 -32.88
CA ALA A 29 10.22 8.76 -32.74
C ALA A 29 9.45 8.64 -34.07
N GLY A 30 9.91 9.29 -35.15
CA GLY A 30 9.17 9.38 -36.41
C GLY A 30 7.82 10.08 -36.26
N LEU A 31 7.77 11.13 -35.43
CA LEU A 31 6.58 11.91 -35.11
C LEU A 31 6.78 13.38 -35.50
N ASP A 32 5.68 14.10 -35.74
CA ASP A 32 5.75 15.53 -36.01
C ASP A 32 6.18 16.33 -34.76
N ARG A 33 7.02 17.36 -34.94
CA ARG A 33 7.54 18.17 -33.83
C ARG A 33 6.43 18.90 -33.08
N THR A 34 5.41 19.41 -33.79
CA THR A 34 4.25 20.07 -33.17
C THR A 34 3.40 19.07 -32.40
N TYR A 35 3.34 17.81 -32.86
CA TYR A 35 2.71 16.72 -32.12
C TYR A 35 3.42 16.45 -30.79
N ILE A 36 4.75 16.27 -30.78
CA ILE A 36 5.54 16.12 -29.53
C ILE A 36 5.32 17.30 -28.59
N SER A 37 5.34 18.52 -29.13
CA SER A 37 5.14 19.74 -28.34
C SER A 37 3.74 19.78 -27.69
N GLY A 38 2.70 19.38 -28.42
CA GLY A 38 1.34 19.28 -27.89
C GLY A 38 1.18 18.17 -26.85
N VAL A 39 1.87 17.04 -27.03
CA VAL A 39 1.90 15.95 -26.03
C VAL A 39 2.53 16.44 -24.73
N GLU A 40 3.68 17.10 -24.77
CA GLU A 40 4.38 17.59 -23.56
C GLU A 40 3.61 18.66 -22.78
N ARG A 41 2.66 19.36 -23.42
CA ARG A 41 1.78 20.33 -22.78
C ARG A 41 0.44 19.73 -22.31
N GLY A 42 0.21 18.44 -22.53
CA GLY A 42 -1.07 17.78 -22.22
C GLY A 42 -2.22 18.12 -23.19
N GLU A 43 -1.93 18.81 -24.30
CA GLU A 43 -2.92 19.22 -25.32
C GLU A 43 -3.31 18.08 -26.27
N ARG A 44 -2.66 16.93 -26.15
CA ARG A 44 -2.90 15.74 -26.99
C ARG A 44 -3.15 14.53 -26.11
N ASN A 45 -4.17 13.75 -26.48
CA ASN A 45 -4.32 12.39 -26.00
C ASN A 45 -3.45 11.49 -26.89
N ILE A 46 -2.28 11.08 -26.37
CA ILE A 46 -1.31 10.29 -27.13
C ILE A 46 -1.77 8.84 -27.26
N SER A 47 -1.64 8.27 -28.46
CA SER A 47 -1.96 6.85 -28.69
C SER A 47 -0.83 5.94 -28.20
N ILE A 48 -1.16 4.72 -27.79
CA ILE A 48 -0.19 3.75 -27.27
C ILE A 48 0.98 3.47 -28.24
N VAL A 49 0.72 3.43 -29.55
CA VAL A 49 1.77 3.27 -30.58
C VAL A 49 2.77 4.43 -30.57
N ASN A 50 2.29 5.66 -30.32
CA ASN A 50 3.16 6.82 -30.23
C ASN A 50 3.91 6.86 -28.89
N ILE A 51 3.34 6.27 -27.82
CA ILE A 51 4.05 6.08 -26.55
C ILE A 51 5.22 5.12 -26.73
N GLU A 52 5.02 3.98 -27.39
CA GLU A 52 6.07 3.01 -27.72
C GLU A 52 7.21 3.67 -28.51
N LYS A 53 6.87 4.37 -29.60
CA LYS A 53 7.86 5.11 -30.41
C LYS A 53 8.65 6.13 -29.61
N ILE A 54 8.00 6.85 -28.69
CA ILE A 54 8.67 7.80 -27.82
C ILE A 54 9.56 7.08 -26.80
N ALA A 55 9.12 5.97 -26.23
CA ALA A 55 9.89 5.16 -25.29
C ALA A 55 11.18 4.61 -25.96
N ASP A 56 11.05 4.06 -27.16
CA ASP A 56 12.17 3.58 -27.99
C ASP A 56 13.12 4.73 -28.33
N ALA A 57 12.59 5.89 -28.73
CA ALA A 57 13.39 7.07 -29.03
C ALA A 57 14.16 7.60 -27.82
N LEU A 58 13.59 7.44 -26.61
CA LEU A 58 14.21 7.79 -25.33
C LEU A 58 15.09 6.66 -24.76
N GLN A 59 15.13 5.49 -25.39
CA GLN A 59 15.86 4.29 -24.95
C GLN A 59 15.47 3.83 -23.54
N VAL A 60 14.18 3.87 -23.24
CA VAL A 60 13.61 3.36 -21.99
C VAL A 60 12.50 2.35 -22.29
N SER A 61 12.22 1.45 -21.34
CA SER A 61 11.07 0.56 -21.50
C SER A 61 9.77 1.35 -21.43
N MET A 62 8.73 0.89 -22.13
CA MET A 62 7.38 1.46 -21.99
C MET A 62 6.93 1.49 -20.53
N ALA A 63 7.22 0.44 -19.74
CA ALA A 63 6.93 0.42 -18.31
C ALA A 63 7.57 1.61 -17.57
N TYR A 64 8.83 1.95 -17.88
CA TYR A 64 9.56 3.05 -17.25
C TYR A 64 8.95 4.44 -17.54
N MET A 65 8.20 4.57 -18.63
CA MET A 65 7.43 5.78 -18.95
C MET A 65 6.34 6.03 -17.91
N PHE A 66 5.81 4.99 -17.29
CA PHE A 66 4.74 5.03 -16.30
C PHE A 66 5.22 4.83 -14.86
N THR A 67 6.51 4.55 -14.62
CA THR A 67 7.07 4.27 -13.28
C THR A 67 7.43 5.55 -12.50
N ALA A 68 6.49 6.48 -12.35
CA ALA A 68 6.65 7.61 -11.45
C ALA A 68 5.55 7.58 -10.39
N GLU A 69 5.86 8.10 -9.20
CA GLU A 69 4.90 8.41 -8.11
C GLU A 69 3.70 9.29 -8.59
N ARG A 70 3.79 9.83 -9.81
CA ARG A 70 2.86 10.74 -10.48
C ARG A 70 1.60 10.09 -11.10
N PHE A 71 1.56 8.77 -11.34
CA PHE A 71 0.43 8.09 -12.04
C PHE A 71 -0.41 7.12 -11.20
N SER A 72 -0.16 7.03 -9.88
CA SER A 72 -0.87 6.06 -9.03
C SER A 72 -2.13 6.68 -8.40
N THR A 73 -3.34 6.36 -8.91
CA THR A 73 -4.60 6.91 -8.34
C THR A 73 -5.85 5.98 -8.20
N THR A 74 -5.87 4.65 -8.44
CA THR A 74 -7.07 3.79 -8.11
C THR A 74 -6.73 2.27 -7.99
N PRO A 75 -7.39 1.45 -7.13
CA PRO A 75 -6.99 0.07 -6.82
C PRO A 75 -7.60 -1.00 -7.75
N ALA A 76 -6.83 -2.06 -7.99
CA ALA A 76 -7.16 -3.19 -8.86
C ALA A 76 -7.96 -4.29 -8.14
N TYR A 77 -9.27 -4.10 -7.94
CA TYR A 77 -10.10 -5.12 -7.26
C TYR A 77 -11.17 -5.72 -8.17
N HIS A 78 -11.33 -7.04 -8.13
CA HIS A 78 -12.37 -7.80 -8.84
C HIS A 78 -13.42 -8.38 -7.87
N GLN A 79 -14.66 -8.61 -8.33
CA GLN A 79 -15.74 -9.18 -7.50
C GLN A 79 -15.36 -10.55 -6.88
N LYS A 80 -14.53 -11.33 -7.58
CA LYS A 80 -14.01 -12.62 -7.09
C LYS A 80 -13.14 -12.48 -5.83
N ASP A 81 -12.54 -11.30 -5.61
CA ASP A 81 -11.68 -11.03 -4.46
C ASP A 81 -12.46 -10.87 -3.15
N PHE A 82 -13.80 -10.77 -3.23
CA PHE A 82 -14.71 -10.65 -2.09
C PHE A 82 -15.65 -11.85 -1.93
N THR A 83 -15.36 -12.98 -2.61
CA THR A 83 -16.20 -14.19 -2.56
C THR A 83 -16.19 -14.85 -1.18
N VAL A 84 -15.06 -14.80 -0.48
CA VAL A 84 -14.95 -15.28 0.89
C VAL A 84 -15.47 -14.18 1.84
N PRO A 85 -16.50 -14.45 2.66
CA PRO A 85 -17.06 -13.48 3.57
C PRO A 85 -16.01 -12.87 4.50
N PHE A 86 -16.16 -11.58 4.81
CA PHE A 86 -15.18 -10.87 5.63
C PHE A 86 -14.96 -11.52 7.01
N VAL A 87 -16.03 -12.05 7.62
CA VAL A 87 -15.97 -12.75 8.92
C VAL A 87 -15.09 -14.00 8.91
N GLU A 88 -14.85 -14.62 7.75
CA GLU A 88 -13.95 -15.76 7.61
C GLU A 88 -12.50 -15.33 7.35
N ARG A 89 -12.32 -14.12 6.83
CA ARG A 89 -11.02 -13.52 6.48
C ARG A 89 -10.41 -12.68 7.61
N PHE A 90 -11.23 -12.24 8.55
CA PHE A 90 -10.79 -11.49 9.73
C PHE A 90 -10.80 -12.37 10.97
N LYS A 91 -9.63 -12.52 11.59
CA LYS A 91 -9.47 -13.26 12.85
C LYS A 91 -8.72 -12.40 13.85
N TYR A 92 -9.07 -12.52 15.11
CA TYR A 92 -8.36 -11.85 16.19
C TYR A 92 -8.31 -12.74 17.42
N GLN A 93 -7.32 -12.49 18.28
CA GLN A 93 -7.10 -13.17 19.53
C GLN A 93 -6.60 -12.17 20.57
N ILE A 94 -6.93 -12.42 21.82
CA ILE A 94 -6.57 -11.57 22.95
C ILE A 94 -5.92 -12.44 24.02
N ASP A 95 -4.78 -11.99 24.52
CA ASP A 95 -4.15 -12.53 25.72
C ASP A 95 -4.21 -11.41 26.77
N SER A 96 -5.21 -11.48 27.64
CA SER A 96 -5.49 -10.44 28.64
C SER A 96 -4.37 -10.33 29.68
N ASP A 97 -3.73 -11.45 30.03
CA ASP A 97 -2.67 -11.51 31.03
C ASP A 97 -1.41 -10.81 30.52
N LYS A 98 -1.04 -11.09 29.27
CA LYS A 98 0.11 -10.45 28.61
C LYS A 98 -0.25 -9.11 27.95
N LYS A 99 -1.52 -8.71 27.98
CA LYS A 99 -2.06 -7.50 27.36
C LYS A 99 -1.74 -7.42 25.86
N ILE A 100 -2.00 -8.50 25.13
CA ILE A 100 -1.75 -8.60 23.70
C ILE A 100 -3.08 -8.66 22.94
N LEU A 101 -3.19 -7.85 21.90
CA LEU A 101 -4.22 -7.98 20.88
C LEU A 101 -3.56 -8.34 19.55
N ALA A 102 -3.83 -9.53 19.04
CA ALA A 102 -3.39 -9.95 17.72
C ALA A 102 -4.58 -10.02 16.77
N PHE A 103 -4.44 -9.49 15.56
CA PHE A 103 -5.45 -9.69 14.52
C PHE A 103 -4.84 -9.81 13.14
N GLN A 104 -5.54 -10.52 12.28
CA GLN A 104 -5.13 -10.80 10.90
C GLN A 104 -6.30 -10.56 9.96
N VAL A 105 -5.96 -10.10 8.76
CA VAL A 105 -6.91 -9.92 7.66
C VAL A 105 -6.33 -10.59 6.42
N HIS A 106 -7.11 -11.46 5.81
CA HIS A 106 -6.79 -12.08 4.54
C HIS A 106 -7.47 -11.34 3.40
N GLY A 107 -6.75 -11.06 2.32
CA GLY A 107 -7.27 -10.39 1.12
C GLY A 107 -7.76 -8.97 1.31
N LEU A 108 -8.56 -8.50 0.35
CA LEU A 108 -8.92 -7.10 0.20
C LEU A 108 -9.89 -6.61 1.29
N LEU A 109 -9.73 -5.34 1.66
CA LEU A 109 -10.65 -4.66 2.55
C LEU A 109 -11.52 -3.67 1.79
N THR A 110 -12.74 -3.49 2.28
CA THR A 110 -13.58 -2.32 1.97
C THR A 110 -13.63 -1.39 3.18
N SER A 111 -14.10 -0.15 2.99
CA SER A 111 -14.34 0.78 4.09
C SER A 111 -15.29 0.19 5.15
N GLU A 112 -16.32 -0.54 4.74
CA GLU A 112 -17.25 -1.22 5.65
C GLU A 112 -16.57 -2.32 6.48
N ASN A 113 -15.60 -3.04 5.89
CA ASN A 113 -14.82 -4.03 6.62
C ASN A 113 -13.98 -3.37 7.72
N VAL A 114 -13.34 -2.24 7.42
CA VAL A 114 -12.58 -1.47 8.42
C VAL A 114 -13.49 -0.93 9.51
N ASP A 115 -14.67 -0.42 9.16
CA ASP A 115 -15.66 0.09 10.13
C ASP A 115 -16.13 -1.03 11.08
N TYR A 116 -16.36 -2.23 10.56
CA TYR A 116 -16.66 -3.42 11.37
C TYR A 116 -15.51 -3.77 12.30
N MET A 117 -14.28 -3.92 11.77
CA MET A 117 -13.09 -4.23 12.57
C MET A 117 -12.89 -3.21 13.69
N SER A 118 -13.01 -1.93 13.37
CA SER A 118 -12.84 -0.83 14.32
C SER A 118 -13.81 -0.97 15.49
N LYS A 119 -15.11 -1.16 15.21
CA LYS A 119 -16.13 -1.38 16.26
C LYS A 119 -15.79 -2.57 17.15
N THR A 120 -15.41 -3.71 16.55
CA THR A 120 -15.07 -4.94 17.28
C THR A 120 -13.83 -4.76 18.15
N LEU A 121 -12.71 -4.32 17.55
CA LEU A 121 -11.41 -4.25 18.22
C LEU A 121 -11.36 -3.13 19.26
N ILE A 122 -11.96 -1.96 18.99
CA ILE A 122 -12.03 -0.89 19.99
C ILE A 122 -12.95 -1.29 21.15
N GLY A 123 -14.06 -2.00 20.87
CA GLY A 123 -14.92 -2.58 21.91
C GLY A 123 -14.14 -3.47 22.88
N ILE A 124 -13.22 -4.29 22.37
CA ILE A 124 -12.30 -5.11 23.16
C ILE A 124 -11.30 -4.23 23.94
N CYS A 125 -10.69 -3.26 23.27
CA CYS A 125 -9.66 -2.40 23.87
C CYS A 125 -10.16 -1.63 25.09
N ASN A 126 -11.47 -1.35 25.17
CA ASN A 126 -12.09 -0.68 26.33
C ASN A 126 -11.94 -1.43 27.65
N ALA A 127 -11.64 -2.73 27.63
CA ALA A 127 -11.35 -3.50 28.83
C ALA A 127 -9.95 -3.22 29.41
N PHE A 128 -9.10 -2.47 28.71
CA PHE A 128 -7.70 -2.22 29.06
C PHE A 128 -7.45 -0.73 29.36
N GLY A 129 -6.39 -0.46 30.14
CA GLY A 129 -5.93 0.89 30.40
C GLY A 129 -5.30 1.55 29.17
N LYS A 130 -5.15 2.88 29.23
CA LYS A 130 -4.48 3.64 28.17
C LYS A 130 -3.01 3.25 28.07
N GLY A 131 -2.55 3.00 26.84
CA GLY A 131 -1.15 2.69 26.55
C GLY A 131 -0.65 1.37 27.12
N GLU A 132 -1.53 0.41 27.42
CA GLU A 132 -1.16 -0.87 28.01
C GLU A 132 -1.04 -2.02 27.01
N LEU A 133 -1.68 -1.91 25.85
CA LEU A 133 -1.80 -3.02 24.90
C LEU A 133 -0.64 -3.09 23.91
N ASN A 134 -0.04 -4.27 23.81
CA ASN A 134 0.80 -4.65 22.69
C ASN A 134 -0.09 -5.16 21.55
N ILE A 135 0.08 -4.62 20.34
CA ILE A 135 -0.79 -4.95 19.21
C ILE A 135 0.04 -5.56 18.09
N LEU A 136 -0.44 -6.69 17.59
CA LEU A 136 0.17 -7.39 16.47
C LEU A 136 -0.83 -7.48 15.32
N VAL A 137 -0.42 -6.99 14.16
CA VAL A 137 -1.23 -6.97 12.95
C VAL A 137 -0.59 -7.89 11.92
N ASP A 138 -1.32 -8.88 11.44
CA ASP A 138 -0.81 -9.81 10.43
C ASP A 138 -1.49 -9.57 9.07
N HIS A 139 -0.71 -8.99 8.15
CA HIS A 139 -1.10 -8.73 6.77
C HIS A 139 -0.34 -9.60 5.77
N ARG A 140 0.30 -10.69 6.22
CA ARG A 140 1.04 -11.59 5.32
C ARG A 140 0.15 -12.22 4.23
N ASP A 141 -1.14 -12.36 4.51
CA ASP A 141 -2.16 -12.88 3.60
C ASP A 141 -3.04 -11.80 2.95
N MET A 142 -2.61 -10.54 2.93
CA MET A 142 -3.27 -9.51 2.13
C MET A 142 -2.95 -9.67 0.65
N LYS A 143 -3.54 -10.72 0.07
CA LYS A 143 -3.41 -11.10 -1.34
C LYS A 143 -4.79 -11.20 -1.98
N ASP A 144 -4.88 -10.85 -3.25
CA ASP A 144 -6.12 -11.02 -4.00
C ASP A 144 -6.42 -12.51 -4.27
N SER A 145 -7.52 -12.79 -4.97
CA SER A 145 -7.89 -14.17 -5.35
C SER A 145 -6.89 -14.87 -6.27
N GLN A 146 -5.94 -14.14 -6.85
CA GLN A 146 -4.89 -14.66 -7.72
C GLN A 146 -3.57 -14.87 -6.97
N GLY A 147 -3.51 -14.45 -5.70
CA GLY A 147 -2.29 -14.52 -4.88
C GLY A 147 -1.38 -13.30 -5.03
N GLU A 148 -1.81 -12.27 -5.75
CA GLU A 148 -1.05 -11.03 -5.91
C GLU A 148 -1.16 -10.16 -4.66
N VAL A 149 -0.06 -9.47 -4.34
CA VAL A 149 0.00 -8.55 -3.21
C VAL A 149 -0.98 -7.41 -3.40
N VAL A 150 -1.82 -7.16 -2.38
CA VAL A 150 -2.68 -5.98 -2.30
C VAL A 150 -2.36 -5.13 -1.09
N VAL A 151 -2.68 -3.85 -1.16
CA VAL A 151 -2.52 -2.87 -0.08
C VAL A 151 -3.85 -2.15 0.18
N TYR A 152 -3.89 -1.21 1.13
CA TYR A 152 -5.11 -0.43 1.35
C TYR A 152 -5.36 0.50 0.16
N SER A 153 -6.59 0.48 -0.34
CA SER A 153 -7.05 1.55 -1.24
C SER A 153 -7.07 2.88 -0.49
N PRO A 154 -7.12 4.02 -1.19
CA PRO A 154 -7.30 5.32 -0.54
C PRO A 154 -8.49 5.36 0.43
N GLU A 155 -9.65 4.80 0.03
CA GLU A 155 -10.86 4.81 0.85
C GLU A 155 -10.74 3.90 2.09
N VAL A 156 -9.99 2.80 1.97
CA VAL A 156 -9.66 1.91 3.10
C VAL A 156 -8.64 2.57 4.01
N ALA A 157 -7.63 3.24 3.44
CA ALA A 157 -6.60 3.97 4.16
C ALA A 157 -7.22 5.10 5.00
N ASP A 158 -8.15 5.87 4.45
CA ASP A 158 -8.87 6.92 5.18
C ASP A 158 -9.61 6.37 6.41
N ARG A 159 -10.28 5.22 6.27
CA ARG A 159 -10.92 4.54 7.41
C ARG A 159 -9.91 3.97 8.40
N ALA A 160 -8.81 3.40 7.90
CA ALA A 160 -7.75 2.85 8.73
C ALA A 160 -7.05 3.93 9.56
N ILE A 161 -6.91 5.16 9.04
CA ILE A 161 -6.40 6.32 9.79
C ILE A 161 -7.26 6.57 11.03
N LEU A 162 -8.58 6.66 10.86
CA LEU A 162 -9.51 6.89 11.96
C LEU A 162 -9.48 5.76 13.00
N PHE A 163 -9.44 4.51 12.52
CA PHE A 163 -9.30 3.34 13.39
C PHE A 163 -7.99 3.40 14.20
N GLN A 164 -6.86 3.70 13.57
CA GLN A 164 -5.57 3.77 14.25
C GLN A 164 -5.50 4.92 15.26
N GLN A 165 -6.17 6.05 15.01
CA GLN A 165 -6.27 7.16 15.97
C GLN A 165 -6.99 6.74 17.26
N GLU A 166 -8.05 5.96 17.14
CA GLU A 166 -8.74 5.40 18.31
C GLU A 166 -7.87 4.34 19.01
N LEU A 167 -7.23 3.47 18.24
CA LEU A 167 -6.36 2.40 18.74
C LEU A 167 -5.16 2.97 19.54
N LEU A 168 -4.58 4.07 19.08
CA LEU A 168 -3.43 4.76 19.68
C LEU A 168 -3.60 5.04 21.18
N LYS A 169 -4.84 5.27 21.63
CA LYS A 169 -5.17 5.54 23.05
C LYS A 169 -4.81 4.35 23.95
N TYR A 170 -4.92 3.13 23.44
CA TYR A 170 -4.70 1.89 24.16
C TYR A 170 -3.32 1.28 23.84
N SER A 171 -2.77 1.56 22.66
CA SER A 171 -1.51 0.98 22.21
C SER A 171 -0.32 1.42 23.05
N LYS A 172 0.42 0.46 23.61
CA LYS A 172 1.80 0.59 24.08
C LYS A 172 2.77 0.55 22.90
N ARG A 173 2.63 -0.50 22.07
CA ARG A 173 3.44 -0.78 20.89
C ARG A 173 2.61 -1.54 19.87
N VAL A 174 2.84 -1.26 18.59
CA VAL A 174 2.17 -1.92 17.46
C VAL A 174 3.24 -2.47 16.53
N VAL A 175 3.10 -3.74 16.15
CA VAL A 175 3.93 -4.34 15.10
C VAL A 175 3.01 -4.88 14.02
N ALA A 176 3.31 -4.59 12.75
CA ALA A 176 2.61 -5.20 11.63
C ALA A 176 3.54 -6.04 10.77
N LEU A 177 3.11 -7.26 10.46
CA LEU A 177 3.74 -8.16 9.52
C LEU A 177 3.20 -7.88 8.12
N CYS A 178 4.05 -7.39 7.23
CA CYS A 178 3.69 -7.02 5.86
C CYS A 178 4.11 -8.11 4.88
N ASN A 179 3.38 -8.26 3.78
CA ASN A 179 3.70 -9.23 2.73
C ASN A 179 4.61 -8.68 1.62
N SER A 180 4.93 -7.38 1.65
CA SER A 180 5.70 -6.69 0.62
C SER A 180 6.23 -5.35 1.13
N GLU A 181 7.28 -4.84 0.49
CA GLU A 181 7.72 -3.45 0.70
C GLU A 181 6.63 -2.44 0.32
N PHE A 182 5.81 -2.75 -0.70
CA PHE A 182 4.70 -1.90 -1.10
C PHE A 182 3.69 -1.71 0.04
N MET A 183 3.36 -2.78 0.75
CA MET A 183 2.51 -2.72 1.94
C MET A 183 3.17 -1.96 3.09
N VAL A 184 4.47 -2.14 3.33
CA VAL A 184 5.19 -1.35 4.35
C VAL A 184 5.06 0.15 4.06
N GLN A 185 5.27 0.57 2.82
CA GLN A 185 5.14 1.98 2.43
C GLN A 185 3.70 2.48 2.59
N ASN A 186 2.72 1.69 2.15
CA ASN A 186 1.30 2.02 2.29
C ASN A 186 0.88 2.17 3.77
N LEU A 187 1.30 1.26 4.65
CA LEU A 187 0.98 1.33 6.07
C LEU A 187 1.77 2.42 6.81
N ASN A 188 3.01 2.71 6.42
CA ASN A 188 3.75 3.87 6.94
C ASN A 188 3.02 5.18 6.63
N HIS A 189 2.46 5.31 5.42
CA HIS A 189 1.65 6.47 5.06
C HIS A 189 0.43 6.60 6.00
N VAL A 190 -0.35 5.52 6.15
CA VAL A 190 -1.53 5.49 7.05
C VAL A 190 -1.15 5.81 8.50
N ALA A 191 -0.09 5.18 9.02
CA ALA A 191 0.36 5.35 10.39
C ALA A 191 0.89 6.75 10.70
N THR A 192 1.50 7.40 9.71
CA THR A 192 1.95 8.79 9.83
C THR A 192 0.75 9.73 9.98
N HIS A 193 -0.28 9.56 9.17
CA HIS A 193 -1.49 10.39 9.21
C HIS A 193 -2.37 10.11 10.43
N SER A 194 -2.32 8.91 11.00
CA SER A 194 -3.02 8.59 12.25
C SER A 194 -2.27 9.00 13.51
N GLY A 195 -0.97 9.30 13.41
CA GLY A 195 -0.09 9.58 14.54
C GLY A 195 0.39 8.34 15.29
N ILE A 196 -0.05 7.13 14.90
CA ILE A 196 0.37 5.88 15.54
C ILE A 196 1.81 5.49 15.20
N ILE A 197 2.41 6.09 14.16
CA ILE A 197 3.76 5.78 13.68
C ILE A 197 4.82 5.78 14.79
N ASN A 198 4.67 6.64 15.82
CA ASN A 198 5.60 6.71 16.95
C ASN A 198 5.58 5.46 17.86
N LYS A 199 4.56 4.62 17.73
CA LYS A 199 4.40 3.36 18.45
C LYS A 199 4.38 2.15 17.51
N ALA A 200 4.35 2.37 16.20
CA ALA A 200 4.16 1.34 15.19
C ALA A 200 5.45 0.99 14.47
N THR A 201 5.63 -0.29 14.18
CA THR A 201 6.73 -0.80 13.35
C THR A 201 6.18 -1.78 12.33
N HIS A 202 6.37 -1.50 11.04
CA HIS A 202 5.94 -2.37 9.95
C HIS A 202 7.15 -3.13 9.42
N ILE A 203 7.07 -4.46 9.37
CA ILE A 203 8.19 -5.34 9.04
C ILE A 203 7.86 -6.13 7.77
N PHE A 204 8.84 -6.24 6.87
CA PHE A 204 8.82 -7.14 5.71
C PHE A 204 10.17 -7.88 5.61
N GLY A 205 10.18 -9.09 5.08
CA GLY A 205 11.34 -10.00 5.08
C GLY A 205 10.92 -11.47 5.05
N GLN A 206 11.85 -12.40 5.33
CA GLN A 206 11.51 -13.82 5.41
C GLN A 206 10.62 -14.12 6.62
N ASP A 207 9.58 -14.96 6.42
CA ASP A 207 8.50 -15.19 7.38
C ASP A 207 8.98 -15.59 8.79
N LYS A 208 9.91 -16.54 8.91
CA LYS A 208 10.44 -16.99 10.22
C LYS A 208 11.19 -15.87 10.95
N GLU A 209 11.98 -15.09 10.21
CA GLU A 209 12.76 -13.99 10.78
C GLU A 209 11.85 -12.84 11.19
N MET A 210 10.83 -12.53 10.39
CA MET A 210 9.87 -11.46 10.66
C MET A 210 9.03 -11.73 11.91
N VAL A 211 8.51 -12.96 12.04
CA VAL A 211 7.73 -13.36 13.22
C VAL A 211 8.60 -13.35 14.48
N GLY A 212 9.82 -13.87 14.40
CA GLY A 212 10.77 -13.80 15.52
C GLY A 212 11.04 -12.35 15.97
N LYS A 213 11.36 -11.45 15.02
CA LYS A 213 11.55 -10.03 15.32
C LYS A 213 10.31 -9.37 15.93
N ALA A 214 9.12 -9.69 15.43
CA ALA A 214 7.88 -9.15 15.99
C ALA A 214 7.64 -9.64 17.43
N TYR A 215 7.97 -10.90 17.72
CA TYR A 215 7.86 -11.45 19.07
C TYR A 215 8.83 -10.80 20.03
N ASP A 216 10.08 -10.62 19.63
CA ASP A 216 11.08 -9.89 20.41
C ASP A 216 10.63 -8.44 20.68
N MET A 217 10.10 -7.75 19.66
CA MET A 217 9.66 -6.36 19.77
C MET A 217 8.46 -6.20 20.71
N LEU A 218 7.55 -7.18 20.77
CA LEU A 218 6.38 -7.13 21.62
C LEU A 218 6.61 -7.78 22.99
N ASP A 219 7.76 -8.42 23.20
CA ASP A 219 8.08 -9.23 24.39
C ASP A 219 7.11 -10.40 24.58
N ILE A 220 6.85 -11.15 23.50
CA ILE A 220 5.84 -12.22 23.43
C ILE A 220 6.42 -13.56 22.95
N ASN A 221 7.72 -13.78 23.13
CA ASN A 221 8.41 -15.00 22.73
C ASN A 221 7.71 -16.26 23.24
N GLY A 222 7.41 -17.19 22.32
CA GLY A 222 6.71 -18.44 22.63
C GLY A 222 5.20 -18.32 22.80
N ASN A 223 4.57 -17.24 22.30
CA ASN A 223 3.11 -17.14 22.29
C ASN A 223 2.51 -17.80 21.04
N ASP A 224 1.57 -18.73 21.21
CA ASP A 224 0.87 -19.44 20.11
C ASP A 224 -0.08 -18.55 19.30
N LEU A 225 -0.23 -17.27 19.68
CA LEU A 225 -1.15 -16.32 19.05
C LEU A 225 -0.89 -16.12 17.55
N ILE A 226 0.35 -16.29 17.07
CA ILE A 226 0.66 -16.27 15.62
C ILE A 226 1.45 -17.52 15.22
N LYS A 227 0.75 -18.49 14.63
CA LYS A 227 1.44 -19.66 14.09
C LYS A 227 2.38 -19.25 12.95
N LEU A 228 3.62 -19.74 13.00
CA LEU A 228 4.50 -19.75 11.84
C LEU A 228 3.81 -20.51 10.71
N LYS A 229 3.82 -19.94 9.49
CA LYS A 229 3.49 -20.73 8.31
C LYS A 229 4.59 -21.79 8.16
N THR A 230 4.18 -23.05 8.04
CA THR A 230 5.08 -24.18 7.82
C THR A 230 5.60 -24.15 6.39
#